data_AF-A0A914G7C0-F1
#
_entry.id   AF-A0A914G7C0-F1
#
_cell.length_a   1.000
_cell.length_b   1.000
_cell.length_c   1.000
_cell.angle_alpha   90.00
_cell.angle_beta   90.00
_cell.angle_gamma   90.00
#
_symmetry.space_group_name_H-M   'P 1'
#
loop_
_entity.id
_entity.type
_entity.pdbx_description
1 polymer ?
#
loop_
_entity_poly.entity_id
_entity_poly.type
_entity_poly.pdbx_seq_one_letter_code
_entity_poly.pdbx_strand_id
1 'polypeptide(L)' 'MAWPPRSPDLTPMDYFVWGFVKSKVYGAPLANLNELEQRVRAAFDEIPLEMIQRVVNDYERRLRRCIEVNGHSVEVR' A
#
# COMPACT_ATOMS: atom_id res chain seq x y z
N MET A 1 8.46 -9.27 -17.47
CA MET A 1 9.05 -8.53 -16.35
C MET A 1 9.10 -9.48 -15.16
N ALA A 2 10.27 -9.69 -14.54
CA ALA A 2 10.42 -10.60 -13.40
C ALA A 2 10.29 -9.79 -12.11
N TRP A 3 9.28 -10.10 -11.29
CA TRP A 3 9.15 -9.53 -9.95
C TRP A 3 9.85 -10.45 -8.94
N PRO A 4 10.75 -9.94 -8.09
CA PRO A 4 11.40 -10.76 -7.08
C PRO A 4 10.37 -11.32 -6.08
N PRO A 5 10.53 -12.58 -5.63
CA PRO A 5 9.65 -13.14 -4.62
C PRO A 5 9.80 -12.39 -3.30
N ARG A 6 8.69 -12.25 -2.55
CA ARG A 6 8.65 -11.61 -1.21
C ARG A 6 9.12 -10.15 -1.19
N SER A 7 8.67 -9.35 -2.16
CA SER A 7 9.01 -7.91 -2.24
C SER A 7 7.79 -7.00 -2.06
N PRO A 8 7.08 -7.06 -0.92
CA PRO A 8 5.97 -6.14 -0.64
C PRO A 8 6.43 -4.68 -0.57
N ASP A 9 7.68 -4.46 -0.12
CA ASP A 9 8.31 -3.14 -0.02
C ASP A 9 8.43 -2.42 -1.37
N LEU A 10 8.33 -3.17 -2.47
CA LEU A 10 8.40 -2.66 -3.84
C LEU A 10 7.02 -2.57 -4.50
N THR A 11 5.98 -3.18 -3.94
CA THR A 11 4.64 -3.19 -4.54
C THR A 11 3.79 -2.03 -3.98
N PRO A 12 3.40 -1.02 -4.80
CA PRO A 12 2.55 0.09 -4.36
C PRO A 12 1.29 -0.31 -3.58
N MET A 13 0.67 -1.41 -4.00
CA MET A 13 -0.50 -1.97 -3.32
C MET A 13 -0.19 -2.39 -1.89
N ASP A 14 0.96 -3.03 -1.66
CA ASP A 14 1.32 -3.62 -0.38
C ASP A 14 1.90 -2.58 0.59
N TYR A 15 2.88 -1.77 0.14
CA TYR A 15 3.53 -0.81 1.03
C TYR A 15 2.70 0.45 1.30
N PHE A 16 1.61 0.67 0.55
CA PHE A 16 0.77 1.87 0.72
C PHE A 16 -0.74 1.57 0.72
N VAL A 17 -1.30 1.14 -0.41
CA VAL A 17 -2.76 1.14 -0.62
C VAL A 17 -3.48 0.29 0.43
N TRP A 18 -2.99 -0.91 0.71
CA TRP A 18 -3.61 -1.76 1.72
C TRP A 18 -3.48 -1.23 3.13
N GLY A 19 -2.37 -0.54 3.46
CA GLY A 19 -2.23 0.16 4.74
C GLY A 19 -3.26 1.27 4.89
N PHE A 20 -3.43 2.10 3.85
CA PHE A 20 -4.41 3.18 3.83
C PHE A 20 -5.84 2.64 3.94
N VAL A 21 -6.23 1.69 3.07
CA VAL A 21 -7.59 1.12 3.04
C VAL A 21 -7.93 0.45 4.37
N LYS A 22 -7.02 -0.34 4.96
CA LYS A 22 -7.25 -0.96 6.27
C LYS A 22 -7.45 0.08 7.37
N SER A 23 -6.70 1.19 7.35
CA SER A 23 -6.85 2.26 8.35
C SER A 23 -8.24 2.90 8.32
N LYS A 24 -8.85 3.00 7.13
CA LYS A 24 -10.19 3.55 6.92
C LYS A 24 -11.30 2.56 7.26
N VAL A 25 -11.16 1.32 6.80
CA VAL A 25 -12.17 0.27 6.98
C VAL A 25 -12.30 -0.11 8.46
N TYR A 26 -11.17 -0.31 9.14
CA TYR A 26 -11.11 -0.84 10.50
C TYR A 26 -10.94 0.23 11.59
N GLY A 27 -11.05 1.52 11.25
CA GLY A 27 -11.00 2.61 12.22
C GLY A 27 -12.17 2.62 13.22
N ALA A 28 -13.26 1.90 12.92
CA ALA A 28 -14.41 1.69 13.79
C ALA A 28 -14.94 0.26 13.64
N PRO A 29 -15.65 -0.29 14.65
CA PRO A 29 -16.29 -1.60 14.54
C PRO A 29 -17.21 -1.71 13.31
N LEU A 30 -17.29 -2.92 12.77
CA LEU A 30 -18.14 -3.27 11.63
C LEU A 30 -19.31 -4.12 12.13
N ALA A 31 -20.51 -3.83 11.66
CA ALA A 31 -21.73 -4.56 12.03
C ALA A 31 -22.00 -5.78 11.15
N ASN A 32 -21.63 -5.73 9.86
CA ASN A 32 -21.89 -6.81 8.90
C ASN A 32 -21.03 -6.69 7.62
N LEU A 33 -21.18 -7.67 6.72
CA LEU A 33 -20.43 -7.75 5.47
C LEU A 33 -20.76 -6.62 4.48
N ASN A 34 -22.00 -6.15 4.44
CA ASN A 34 -22.41 -5.06 3.53
C ASN A 34 -21.72 -3.75 3.93
N GLU A 35 -21.65 -3.46 5.22
CA GLU A 35 -20.90 -2.30 5.73
C GLU A 35 -19.41 -2.41 5.40
N LEU A 36 -18.81 -3.60 5.55
CA LEU A 36 -17.42 -3.82 5.17
C LEU A 36 -17.20 -3.52 3.69
N GLU A 37 -18.06 -4.03 2.79
CA GLU A 37 -17.96 -3.78 1.36
C GLU A 37 -18.07 -2.28 1.03
N GLN A 38 -19.05 -1.59 1.63
CA GLN A 38 -19.25 -0.16 1.45
C GLN A 38 -18.04 0.65 1.91
N ARG A 39 -17.49 0.35 3.08
CA ARG A 39 -16.30 1.05 3.60
C ARG A 39 -15.06 0.78 2.76
N VAL A 40 -14.89 -0.43 2.22
CA VAL A 40 -13.79 -0.73 1.29
C VAL A 40 -13.91 0.14 0.04
N ARG A 41 -15.09 0.18 -0.60
CA ARG A 41 -15.32 1.01 -1.80
C ARG A 41 -15.06 2.49 -1.51
N ALA A 42 -15.65 3.02 -0.43
CA ALA A 42 -15.44 4.40 -0.01
C ALA A 42 -13.96 4.72 0.27
N ALA A 43 -13.23 3.81 0.91
CA ALA A 43 -11.81 3.99 1.17
C ALA A 43 -10.97 4.06 -0.12
N PHE A 44 -11.35 3.35 -1.19
CA PHE A 44 -10.70 3.47 -2.50
C PHE A 44 -11.06 4.79 -3.20
N ASP A 45 -12.32 5.22 -3.12
CA ASP A 45 -12.78 6.50 -3.69
C ASP A 45 -12.12 7.71 -3.01
N GLU A 46 -11.72 7.57 -1.75
CA GLU A 46 -10.97 8.57 -1.00
C GLU A 46 -9.49 8.70 -1.41
N ILE A 47 -8.96 7.82 -2.28
CA ILE A 47 -7.56 7.90 -2.71
C ILE A 47 -7.45 8.87 -3.91
N PRO A 48 -6.95 10.10 -3.72
CA PRO A 48 -6.86 11.04 -4.82
C PRO A 48 -5.72 10.65 -5.76
N LEU A 49 -5.81 11.06 -7.02
CA LEU A 49 -4.81 10.71 -8.05
C LEU A 49 -3.41 11.20 -7.66
N GLU A 50 -3.30 12.33 -6.97
CA GLU A 50 -2.04 12.91 -6.50
C GLU A 50 -1.36 11.99 -5.47
N MET A 51 -2.14 11.26 -4.68
CA MET A 51 -1.60 10.29 -3.71
C MET A 51 -1.05 9.07 -4.45
N ILE A 52 -1.75 8.56 -5.46
CA ILE A 52 -1.24 7.49 -6.33
C ILE A 52 0.03 7.91 -7.05
N GLN A 53 0.08 9.13 -7.59
CA GLN A 53 1.27 9.66 -8.25
C GLN A 53 2.47 9.71 -7.29
N ARG A 54 2.28 10.17 -6.06
CA ARG A 54 3.36 10.16 -5.04
C ARG A 54 3.86 8.76 -4.74
N VAL A 55 2.95 7.79 -4.60
CA VAL A 55 3.27 6.38 -4.34
C VAL A 55 4.06 5.79 -5.51
N VAL A 56 3.60 5.98 -6.75
CA VAL A 56 4.31 5.52 -7.94
C VAL A 56 5.69 6.18 -8.06
N ASN A 57 5.79 7.48 -7.81
CA ASN A 57 7.07 8.19 -7.82
C ASN A 57 8.01 7.73 -6.68
N ASP A 58 7.47 7.18 -5.60
CA ASP A 58 8.25 6.61 -4.50
C ASP A 58 8.92 5.27 -4.86
N TYR A 59 8.42 4.60 -5.90
CA TYR A 59 8.95 3.31 -6.33
C TYR A 59 10.45 3.35 -6.62
N GLU A 60 10.93 4.39 -7.30
CA GLU A 60 12.35 4.52 -7.62
C GLU A 60 13.21 4.69 -6.36
N ARG A 61 12.74 5.47 -5.38
CA ARG A 61 13.43 5.64 -4.09
C ARG A 61 13.53 4.31 -3.36
N ARG A 62 12.44 3.55 -3.30
CA ARG A 62 12.38 2.23 -2.66
C ARG A 62 13.26 1.21 -3.36
N LEU A 63 13.29 1.21 -4.69
CA LEU A 63 14.20 0.37 -5.47
C LEU A 63 15.66 0.67 -5.17
N ARG A 64 16.06 1.95 -5.19
CA ARG A 64 17.44 2.35 -4.85
C ARG A 64 17.80 1.88 -3.45
N ARG A 65 16.90 2.05 -2.49
CA ARG A 65 17.12 1.59 -1.13
C ARG A 65 17.27 0.08 -1.03
N CYS A 66 16.45 -0.69 -1.77
CA CYS A 66 16.56 -2.14 -1.86
C CYS A 66 17.94 -2.57 -2.36
N ILE A 67 18.49 -1.87 -3.36
CA ILE A 67 19.86 -2.11 -3.86
C ILE A 67 20.90 -1.79 -2.79
N GLU A 68 20.79 -0.64 -2.11
CA GLU A 68 21.70 -0.24 -1.02
C GLU A 68 21.75 -1.27 0.11
N VAL A 69 20.62 -1.91 0.41
CA VAL A 69 20.53 -2.96 1.43
C VAL A 69 20.70 -4.37 0.85
N ASN A 70 21.29 -4.51 -0.34
CA ASN A 70 21.57 -5.81 -0.98
C ASN A 70 20.35 -6.74 -1.10
N GLY A 71 19.18 -6.18 -1.40
CA GLY A 71 17.93 -6.94 -1.56
C GLY A 71 17.23 -7.30 -0.24
N HIS A 72 17.72 -6.82 0.90
CA HIS A 72 17.00 -6.91 2.17
C HIS A 72 15.78 -5.98 2.22
N SER A 73 14.95 -6.14 3.24
CA SER A 73 13.75 -5.33 3.41
C SER A 73 14.11 -3.85 3.62
N VAL A 74 13.31 -2.99 3.00
CA VAL A 74 13.46 -1.53 2.99
C VAL A 74 12.67 -0.90 4.14
N GLU A 75 11.69 -1.59 4.71
CA GLU A 75 10.91 -1.11 5.85
C GLU A 75 11.71 -1.12 7.15
N VAL A 76 11.70 0.00 7.86
CA VAL A 76 12.17 0.07 9.26
C VAL A 76 10.98 -0.28 10.14
N ARG A 77 11.07 -1.39 10.87
CA ARG A 77 10.10 -1.77 11.90
C ARG A 77 10.26 -0.94 13.17
#